data_AF-T1B5K6-F1
#
_entry.id   AF-T1B5K6-F1
#
_cell.length_a   1.000
_cell.length_b   1.000
_cell.length_c   1.000
_cell.angle_alpha   90.00
_cell.angle_beta   90.00
_cell.angle_gamma   90.00
#
_symmetry.space_group_name_H-M   'P 1'
#
loop_
_entity.id
_entity.type
_entity.pdbx_description
1 polymer ?
#
loop_
_entity_poly.entity_id
_entity_poly.type
_entity_poly.pdbx_seq_one_letter_code
_entity_poly.pdbx_strand_id
1 'polypeptide(L)'
;HNKLVITRTERGSMATPKEKLAKSLDVLKALQEGGRCVFRSDEVSRVHRERLVENGFLQEVMKGWVISASPSARTGDSTPWYASFWEFCVRYCSDRFGEEWHLSPEQSLWLHGERTVIPDQVVVNSPKGTNNEIKLLFGTSLYDLKVTELPAAADLTVRDGLRLFSPAAALVRVAESFFSRNSVETQVVLASLGDASDLLRLLLNGGHSAKAGYLAGAFRQTGRPALADEIIGAMKSAGYDVRESNPFEAGQIFRTPRRVAAPIVVRVEMLWKSMRGAVIEIFPKAPGLPKDKNAYLRAVDGIYQSDAYHSLSIEGYSVTPTLIERMRQGNWDPEHHEDDRKNRDALAARGYWQAFQVVKQSVEKVIAGDNPSVCARAAHKEWYRELFQPCVGAGLIEPGALAGYRNIPVYLRTSRHVPPRWEAVRDAMPAFFDLLEKETEPSVRAVLGHWLFGYIHPYPDGNGRMARFLMNVMLASGGYPWMVIRVRDRDAYLSALDRASIDMDIKPFTAFVVQHVRWSLEQHDLGFPAPEERYILDRGVVVFWGQDGQARVRCAISREAMDDHFKGDDKDKLEVFKSNRQVIEQDARRKYLAGDTEADGSILIRTGDL
;
A
#
# COMPACT_ATOMS: atom_id res chain seq x y z
N HIS A 1 22.23 -51.61 62.02
CA HIS A 1 22.40 -50.19 62.41
C HIS A 1 23.01 -49.45 61.22
N ASN A 2 22.22 -49.17 60.19
CA ASN A 2 21.44 -47.94 59.98
C ASN A 2 22.30 -46.67 59.87
N LYS A 3 22.66 -46.28 58.64
CA LYS A 3 22.88 -44.88 58.25
C LYS A 3 22.30 -44.68 56.85
N LEU A 4 21.20 -43.92 56.79
CA LEU A 4 20.64 -43.32 55.59
C LEU A 4 21.73 -42.53 54.85
N VAL A 5 21.91 -42.81 53.56
CA VAL A 5 22.43 -41.83 52.60
C VAL A 5 21.23 -41.35 51.80
N ILE A 6 20.87 -40.10 52.04
CA ILE A 6 19.81 -39.37 51.36
C ILE A 6 20.24 -39.23 49.89
N THR A 7 19.52 -39.90 48.98
CA THR A 7 19.55 -39.60 47.55
C THR A 7 19.03 -38.18 47.36
N ARG A 8 19.95 -37.24 47.16
CA ARG A 8 19.63 -35.87 46.75
C ARG A 8 19.12 -35.95 45.31
N THR A 9 17.81 -36.00 45.15
CA THR A 9 17.13 -35.83 43.86
C THR A 9 17.65 -34.53 43.26
N GLU A 10 18.33 -34.60 42.12
CA GLU A 10 18.61 -33.43 41.29
C GLU A 10 17.26 -32.78 40.96
N ARG A 11 16.97 -31.65 41.62
CA ARG A 11 15.91 -30.76 41.16
C ARG A 11 16.40 -30.20 39.84
N GLY A 12 15.89 -30.73 38.74
CA GLY A 12 16.10 -30.19 37.41
C GLY A 12 15.85 -28.68 37.43
N SER A 13 16.85 -27.92 36.98
CA SER A 13 16.73 -26.47 36.80
C SER A 13 15.44 -26.17 36.03
N MET A 14 14.51 -25.43 36.65
CA MET A 14 13.28 -25.03 35.98
C MET A 14 13.63 -24.05 34.86
N ALA A 15 13.32 -24.42 33.62
CA ALA A 15 13.53 -23.57 32.46
C ALA A 15 12.93 -22.17 32.68
N THR A 16 13.73 -21.15 32.38
CA THR A 16 13.36 -19.73 32.48
C THR A 16 12.22 -19.40 31.51
N PRO A 17 11.47 -18.29 31.74
CA PRO A 17 10.45 -17.84 30.80
C PRO A 17 10.99 -17.64 29.37
N LYS A 18 12.22 -17.15 29.21
CA LYS A 18 12.87 -16.96 27.91
C LYS A 18 13.15 -18.29 27.19
N GLU A 19 13.69 -19.28 27.90
CA GLU A 19 13.94 -20.62 27.33
C GLU A 19 12.63 -21.33 26.97
N LYS A 20 11.58 -21.14 27.78
CA LYS A 20 10.24 -21.64 27.50
C LYS A 20 9.65 -20.99 26.24
N LEU A 21 9.80 -19.68 26.07
CA LEU A 21 9.35 -18.98 24.86
C LEU A 21 10.14 -19.43 23.63
N ALA A 22 11.47 -19.53 23.72
CA ALA A 22 12.32 -20.03 22.64
C ALA A 22 11.86 -21.41 22.13
N LYS A 23 11.60 -22.35 23.06
CA LYS A 23 11.05 -23.67 22.69
C LYS A 23 9.69 -23.58 21.99
N SER A 24 8.83 -22.66 22.40
CA SER A 24 7.55 -22.45 21.70
C SER A 24 7.75 -21.86 20.29
N LEU A 25 8.74 -20.98 20.13
CA LEU A 25 9.09 -20.40 18.82
C LEU A 25 9.68 -21.45 17.87
N ASP A 26 10.47 -22.40 18.37
CA ASP A 26 10.96 -23.52 17.55
C ASP A 26 9.81 -24.39 17.02
N VAL A 27 8.80 -24.67 17.86
CA VAL A 27 7.59 -25.39 17.45
C VAL A 27 6.81 -24.59 16.40
N LEU A 28 6.63 -23.28 16.60
CA LEU A 28 5.95 -22.43 15.63
C LEU A 28 6.70 -22.38 14.30
N LYS A 29 8.03 -22.22 14.34
CA LYS A 29 8.89 -22.19 13.14
C LYS A 29 8.77 -23.46 12.32
N ALA A 30 8.75 -24.63 12.96
CA ALA A 30 8.55 -25.91 12.28
C ALA A 30 7.17 -25.99 11.60
N LEU A 31 6.13 -25.47 12.25
CA LEU A 31 4.79 -25.42 11.64
C LEU A 31 4.69 -24.42 10.48
N GLN A 32 5.51 -23.37 10.48
CA GLN A 32 5.57 -22.34 9.43
C GLN A 32 6.38 -22.76 8.20
N GLU A 33 6.90 -23.99 8.15
CA GLU A 33 7.56 -24.52 6.95
C GLU A 33 6.66 -24.37 5.71
N GLY A 34 7.27 -23.99 4.58
CA GLY A 34 6.53 -23.69 3.35
C GLY A 34 5.72 -22.39 3.37
N GLY A 35 5.93 -21.51 4.37
CA GLY A 35 5.26 -20.21 4.44
C GLY A 35 3.84 -20.26 5.00
N ARG A 36 3.49 -21.34 5.71
CA ARG A 36 2.19 -21.56 6.32
C ARG A 36 1.94 -20.57 7.47
N CYS A 37 0.78 -19.93 7.46
CA CYS A 37 0.39 -18.95 8.49
C CYS A 37 -0.86 -19.35 9.27
N VAL A 38 -1.59 -20.40 8.88
CA VAL A 38 -2.85 -20.80 9.52
C VAL A 38 -2.78 -22.21 10.10
N PHE A 39 -3.23 -22.36 11.35
CA PHE A 39 -3.14 -23.61 12.11
C PHE A 39 -4.44 -23.94 12.83
N ARG A 40 -4.75 -25.23 12.91
CA ARG A 40 -5.68 -25.74 13.89
C ARG A 40 -5.09 -25.60 15.29
N SER A 41 -5.92 -25.29 16.27
CA SER A 41 -5.45 -25.11 17.65
C SER A 41 -4.86 -26.39 18.25
N ASP A 42 -5.24 -27.57 17.77
CA ASP A 42 -4.75 -28.88 18.23
C ASP A 42 -3.39 -29.28 17.63
N GLU A 43 -2.94 -28.63 16.56
CA GLU A 43 -1.59 -28.79 16.00
C GLU A 43 -0.49 -28.16 16.89
N VAL A 44 -0.87 -27.25 17.79
CA VAL A 44 0.02 -26.63 18.78
C VAL A 44 -0.42 -27.09 20.17
N SER A 45 0.50 -27.70 20.93
CA SER A 45 0.19 -28.11 22.31
C SER A 45 -0.32 -26.91 23.12
N ARG A 46 -1.26 -27.16 24.05
CA ARG A 46 -1.88 -26.09 24.85
C ARG A 46 -0.85 -25.15 25.48
N VAL A 47 0.22 -25.70 26.04
CA VAL A 47 1.30 -24.96 26.69
C VAL A 47 2.05 -24.03 25.71
N HIS A 48 2.31 -24.51 24.48
CA HIS A 48 2.98 -23.68 23.48
C HIS A 48 2.03 -22.63 22.93
N ARG A 49 0.77 -23.00 22.66
CA ARG A 49 -0.25 -22.11 22.10
C ARG A 49 -0.54 -20.92 23.03
N GLU A 50 -0.83 -21.19 24.30
CA GLU A 50 -1.11 -20.14 25.29
C GLU A 50 0.07 -19.16 25.39
N ARG A 51 1.30 -19.68 25.42
CA ARG A 51 2.52 -18.84 25.47
C ARG A 51 2.70 -18.01 24.20
N LEU A 52 2.48 -18.58 23.02
CA LEU A 52 2.63 -17.87 21.75
C LEU A 52 1.56 -16.79 21.56
N VAL A 53 0.32 -17.05 21.99
CA VAL A 53 -0.77 -16.06 21.98
C VAL A 53 -0.48 -14.93 22.96
N GLU A 54 -0.10 -15.26 24.19
CA GLU A 54 0.26 -14.28 25.23
C GLU A 54 1.40 -13.35 24.78
N ASN A 55 2.35 -13.88 23.99
CA ASN A 55 3.48 -13.12 23.47
C ASN A 55 3.24 -12.56 22.04
N GLY A 56 2.02 -12.63 21.50
CA GLY A 56 1.65 -12.00 20.22
C GLY A 56 2.18 -12.69 18.95
N PHE A 57 2.71 -13.90 19.04
CA PHE A 57 3.17 -14.69 17.89
C PHE A 57 2.06 -15.50 17.22
N LEU A 58 0.96 -15.73 17.94
CA LEU A 58 -0.27 -16.32 17.43
C LEU A 58 -1.46 -15.42 17.76
N GLN A 59 -2.44 -15.39 16.86
CA GLN A 59 -3.72 -14.72 17.06
C GLN A 59 -4.85 -15.74 16.87
N GLU A 60 -5.79 -15.79 17.81
CA GLU A 60 -6.98 -16.62 17.67
C GLU A 60 -7.95 -15.98 16.65
N VAL A 61 -8.43 -16.77 15.70
CA VAL A 61 -9.43 -16.33 14.71
C VAL A 61 -10.83 -16.69 15.18
N MET A 62 -11.01 -17.97 15.52
CA MET A 62 -12.24 -18.55 16.07
C MET A 62 -11.88 -19.81 16.85
N LYS A 63 -12.85 -20.40 17.56
CA LYS A 63 -12.62 -21.63 18.31
C LYS A 63 -12.03 -22.72 17.40
N GLY A 64 -10.84 -23.21 17.76
CA GLY A 64 -10.13 -24.27 17.03
C GLY A 64 -9.19 -23.78 15.94
N TRP A 65 -9.07 -22.48 15.70
CA TRP A 65 -8.24 -21.91 14.64
C TRP A 65 -7.41 -20.72 15.11
N VAL A 66 -6.12 -20.74 14.78
CA VAL A 66 -5.15 -19.70 15.09
C VAL A 66 -4.32 -19.35 13.85
N ILE A 67 -3.81 -18.13 13.81
CA ILE A 67 -2.92 -17.66 12.76
C ILE A 67 -1.61 -17.13 13.32
N SER A 68 -0.57 -17.14 12.50
CA SER A 68 0.68 -16.45 12.80
C SER A 68 0.46 -14.94 12.87
N ALA A 69 1.08 -14.31 13.86
CA ALA A 69 1.09 -12.87 14.05
C ALA A 69 2.50 -12.40 14.43
N SER A 70 2.71 -11.09 14.44
CA SER A 70 3.95 -10.49 14.93
C SER A 70 3.73 -9.87 16.30
N PRO A 71 4.65 -10.06 17.27
CA PRO A 71 4.60 -9.35 18.56
C PRO A 71 4.70 -7.83 18.40
N SER A 72 5.21 -7.35 17.25
CA SER A 72 5.26 -5.92 16.93
C SER A 72 3.96 -5.38 16.36
N ALA A 73 2.98 -6.24 16.07
CA ALA A 73 1.65 -5.82 15.61
C ALA A 73 0.93 -5.11 16.76
N ARG A 74 0.37 -3.94 16.47
CA ARG A 74 -0.38 -3.17 17.48
C ARG A 74 -1.70 -3.87 17.80
N THR A 75 -2.24 -3.68 19.00
CA THR A 75 -3.60 -4.11 19.31
C THR A 75 -4.58 -3.54 18.27
N GLY A 76 -5.32 -4.40 17.58
CA GLY A 76 -6.22 -4.00 16.48
C GLY A 76 -5.58 -3.96 15.09
N ASP A 77 -4.32 -4.36 14.92
CA ASP A 77 -3.68 -4.49 13.62
C ASP A 77 -4.29 -5.67 12.83
N SER A 78 -4.97 -5.35 11.72
CA SER A 78 -5.64 -6.31 10.86
C SER A 78 -4.71 -7.00 9.85
N THR A 79 -3.44 -6.58 9.77
CA THR A 79 -2.49 -7.09 8.78
C THR A 79 -2.27 -8.60 8.86
N PRO A 80 -2.04 -9.22 10.05
CA PRO A 80 -1.86 -10.67 10.14
C PRO A 80 -3.09 -11.44 9.64
N TRP A 81 -4.28 -10.91 9.93
CA TRP A 81 -5.54 -11.51 9.48
C TRP A 81 -5.70 -11.43 7.96
N TYR A 82 -5.55 -10.24 7.37
CA TYR A 82 -5.68 -10.09 5.93
C TYR A 82 -4.61 -10.86 5.15
N ALA A 83 -3.41 -11.00 5.72
CA ALA A 83 -2.36 -11.84 5.17
C ALA A 83 -2.73 -13.34 5.14
N SER A 84 -3.46 -13.77 6.17
CA SER A 84 -3.85 -15.16 6.36
C SER A 84 -5.24 -15.50 5.81
N PHE A 85 -6.03 -14.51 5.36
CA PHE A 85 -7.46 -14.67 5.09
C PHE A 85 -7.77 -15.77 4.08
N TRP A 86 -7.10 -15.75 2.91
CA TRP A 86 -7.36 -16.74 1.87
C TRP A 86 -6.81 -18.12 2.24
N GLU A 87 -5.66 -18.20 2.89
CA GLU A 87 -5.15 -19.47 3.43
C GLU A 87 -6.12 -20.05 4.48
N PHE A 88 -6.70 -19.19 5.32
CA PHE A 88 -7.68 -19.59 6.31
C PHE A 88 -8.91 -20.17 5.64
N CYS A 89 -9.45 -19.52 4.61
CA CYS A 89 -10.56 -20.06 3.83
C CYS A 89 -10.22 -21.45 3.26
N VAL A 90 -9.05 -21.61 2.64
CA VAL A 90 -8.62 -22.90 2.08
C VAL A 90 -8.55 -23.99 3.14
N ARG A 91 -7.87 -23.72 4.27
CA ARG A 91 -7.69 -24.73 5.33
C ARG A 91 -8.99 -25.04 6.04
N TYR A 92 -9.75 -24.02 6.40
CA TYR A 92 -11.05 -24.20 7.05
C TYR A 92 -12.01 -25.02 6.19
N CYS A 93 -12.14 -24.67 4.91
CA CYS A 93 -13.02 -25.40 4.00
C CYS A 93 -12.52 -26.80 3.70
N SER A 94 -11.21 -27.02 3.60
CA SER A 94 -10.66 -28.36 3.39
C SER A 94 -10.83 -29.26 4.62
N ASP A 95 -10.64 -28.73 5.83
CA ASP A 95 -10.91 -29.44 7.10
C ASP A 95 -12.39 -29.81 7.24
N ARG A 96 -13.29 -28.87 6.91
CA ARG A 96 -14.73 -29.05 7.11
C ARG A 96 -15.43 -29.83 5.99
N PHE A 97 -15.05 -29.59 4.73
CA PHE A 97 -15.78 -30.08 3.56
C PHE A 97 -14.97 -31.06 2.71
N GLY A 98 -13.67 -31.21 2.95
CA GLY A 98 -12.76 -31.96 2.10
C GLY A 98 -12.57 -31.23 0.77
N GLU A 99 -12.80 -31.93 -0.34
CA GLU A 99 -12.72 -31.35 -1.68
C GLU A 99 -14.05 -30.80 -2.21
N GLU A 100 -15.15 -31.07 -1.50
CA GLU A 100 -16.51 -30.80 -1.94
C GLU A 100 -16.95 -29.37 -1.61
N TRP A 101 -16.17 -28.38 -2.06
CA TRP A 101 -16.51 -26.97 -1.90
C TRP A 101 -15.98 -26.11 -3.03
N HIS A 102 -16.59 -24.94 -3.24
CA HIS A 102 -16.08 -23.92 -4.15
C HIS A 102 -16.55 -22.52 -3.72
N LEU A 103 -15.85 -21.48 -4.16
CA LEU A 103 -16.32 -20.10 -4.01
C LEU A 103 -17.48 -19.81 -4.97
N SER A 104 -18.27 -18.79 -4.65
CA SER A 104 -19.32 -18.28 -5.53
C SER A 104 -18.78 -17.85 -6.91
N PRO A 105 -19.64 -17.82 -7.96
CA PRO A 105 -19.27 -17.26 -9.27
C PRO A 105 -18.72 -15.84 -9.19
N GLU A 106 -19.34 -14.98 -8.37
CA GLU A 106 -18.97 -13.58 -8.18
C GLU A 106 -17.55 -13.43 -7.64
N GLN A 107 -17.21 -14.21 -6.61
CA GLN A 107 -15.88 -14.17 -6.01
C GLN A 107 -14.82 -14.81 -6.88
N SER A 108 -15.19 -15.85 -7.61
CA SER A 108 -14.32 -16.43 -8.65
C SER A 108 -13.98 -15.37 -9.70
N LEU A 109 -14.96 -14.57 -10.13
CA LEU A 109 -14.76 -13.50 -11.09
C LEU A 109 -13.86 -12.39 -10.52
N TRP A 110 -14.08 -11.94 -9.27
CA TRP A 110 -13.19 -10.97 -8.62
C TRP A 110 -11.73 -11.43 -8.62
N LEU A 111 -11.47 -12.69 -8.26
CA LEU A 111 -10.11 -13.23 -8.22
C LEU A 111 -9.49 -13.37 -9.62
N HIS A 112 -10.24 -13.81 -10.62
CA HIS A 112 -9.78 -13.83 -12.02
C HIS A 112 -9.58 -12.43 -12.60
N GLY A 113 -10.33 -11.45 -12.11
CA GLY A 113 -10.20 -10.03 -12.45
C GLY A 113 -9.09 -9.30 -11.68
N GLU A 114 -8.23 -10.04 -10.98
CA GLU A 114 -7.14 -9.52 -10.13
C GLU A 114 -7.60 -8.51 -9.07
N ARG A 115 -8.86 -8.61 -8.62
CA ARG A 115 -9.37 -7.88 -7.46
C ARG A 115 -8.96 -8.63 -6.20
N THR A 116 -7.88 -8.17 -5.58
CA THR A 116 -7.23 -8.77 -4.41
C THR A 116 -7.70 -8.20 -3.07
N VAL A 117 -8.74 -7.35 -3.09
CA VAL A 117 -9.35 -6.79 -1.88
C VAL A 117 -10.01 -7.91 -1.07
N ILE A 118 -9.71 -8.00 0.23
CA ILE A 118 -10.36 -8.92 1.15
C ILE A 118 -11.85 -8.54 1.30
N PRO A 119 -12.80 -9.43 0.99
CA PRO A 119 -14.22 -9.13 1.08
C PRO A 119 -14.71 -9.12 2.53
N ASP A 120 -15.77 -8.37 2.81
CA ASP A 120 -16.44 -8.40 4.12
C ASP A 120 -17.11 -9.76 4.39
N GLN A 121 -17.56 -10.46 3.34
CA GLN A 121 -18.07 -11.82 3.46
C GLN A 121 -17.57 -12.68 2.30
N VAL A 122 -17.11 -13.90 2.60
CA VAL A 122 -16.83 -14.94 1.62
C VAL A 122 -17.94 -15.98 1.58
N VAL A 123 -18.47 -16.31 0.39
CA VAL A 123 -19.51 -17.32 0.21
C VAL A 123 -18.88 -18.61 -0.30
N VAL A 124 -18.94 -19.64 0.55
CA VAL A 124 -18.45 -20.98 0.25
C VAL A 124 -19.64 -21.89 0.02
N ASN A 125 -19.65 -22.56 -1.12
CA ASN A 125 -20.69 -23.48 -1.54
C ASN A 125 -20.23 -24.90 -1.26
N SER A 126 -21.05 -25.70 -0.58
CA SER A 126 -20.77 -27.12 -0.38
C SER A 126 -22.06 -27.92 -0.17
N PRO A 127 -22.16 -29.18 -0.64
CA PRO A 127 -23.23 -30.10 -0.23
C PRO A 127 -23.32 -30.33 1.27
N LYS A 128 -22.18 -30.15 1.96
CA LYS A 128 -22.04 -30.25 3.41
C LYS A 128 -22.22 -28.91 4.14
N GLY A 129 -22.53 -27.84 3.40
CA GLY A 129 -22.82 -26.52 3.96
C GLY A 129 -24.05 -26.53 4.86
N THR A 130 -24.14 -25.53 5.75
CA THR A 130 -25.20 -25.44 6.76
C THR A 130 -25.97 -24.12 6.75
N ASN A 131 -25.74 -23.27 5.73
CA ASN A 131 -26.35 -21.95 5.57
C ASN A 131 -26.07 -21.01 6.74
N ASN A 132 -24.89 -21.16 7.36
CA ASN A 132 -24.48 -20.42 8.54
C ASN A 132 -23.44 -19.36 8.20
N GLU A 133 -23.58 -18.21 8.85
CA GLU A 133 -22.55 -17.18 8.87
C GLU A 133 -21.58 -17.42 10.02
N ILE A 134 -20.31 -17.57 9.69
CA ILE A 134 -19.19 -17.67 10.64
C ILE A 134 -18.53 -16.30 10.69
N LYS A 135 -18.70 -15.61 11.82
CA LYS A 135 -18.01 -14.33 12.07
C LYS A 135 -16.53 -14.58 12.28
N LEU A 136 -15.71 -13.79 11.62
CA LEU A 136 -14.25 -13.82 11.68
C LEU A 136 -13.72 -12.47 12.18
N LEU A 137 -12.41 -12.30 12.15
CA LEU A 137 -11.76 -11.09 12.65
C LEU A 137 -12.06 -9.87 11.76
N PHE A 138 -11.96 -8.68 12.37
CA PHE A 138 -12.02 -7.39 11.68
C PHE A 138 -13.25 -7.17 10.78
N GLY A 139 -14.41 -7.66 11.22
CA GLY A 139 -15.68 -7.47 10.50
C GLY A 139 -15.86 -8.37 9.28
N THR A 140 -14.93 -9.31 9.04
CA THR A 140 -15.07 -10.29 7.96
C THR A 140 -15.91 -11.50 8.39
N SER A 141 -16.53 -12.20 7.43
CA SER A 141 -17.25 -13.45 7.70
C SER A 141 -17.15 -14.47 6.56
N LEU A 142 -17.41 -15.75 6.88
CA LEU A 142 -17.55 -16.83 5.91
C LEU A 142 -18.98 -17.38 6.00
N TYR A 143 -19.69 -17.41 4.87
CA TYR A 143 -21.04 -17.96 4.76
C TYR A 143 -21.00 -19.33 4.07
N ASP A 144 -21.40 -20.40 4.77
CA ASP A 144 -21.36 -21.77 4.25
C ASP A 144 -22.67 -22.20 3.56
N LEU A 145 -22.89 -21.68 2.35
CA LEU A 145 -24.08 -21.97 1.56
C LEU A 145 -24.17 -23.46 1.19
N LYS A 146 -25.29 -24.07 1.57
CA LYS A 146 -25.62 -25.44 1.20
C LYS A 146 -26.11 -25.49 -0.24
N VAL A 147 -25.45 -26.27 -1.08
CA VAL A 147 -25.87 -26.56 -2.47
C VAL A 147 -26.24 -28.04 -2.61
N THR A 148 -27.11 -28.39 -3.56
CA THR A 148 -27.51 -29.79 -3.73
C THR A 148 -26.45 -30.60 -4.48
N GLU A 149 -25.82 -30.00 -5.48
CA GLU A 149 -24.83 -30.65 -6.35
C GLU A 149 -23.62 -29.73 -6.55
N LEU A 150 -22.45 -30.34 -6.76
CA LEU A 150 -21.26 -29.62 -7.16
C LEU A 150 -21.30 -29.34 -8.66
N PRO A 151 -20.71 -28.21 -9.12
CA PRO A 151 -20.47 -27.99 -10.54
C PRO A 151 -19.63 -29.11 -11.16
N ALA A 152 -19.75 -29.27 -12.48
CA ALA A 152 -18.89 -30.18 -13.22
C ALA A 152 -17.41 -29.83 -12.96
N ALA A 153 -16.54 -30.83 -12.87
CA ALA A 153 -15.12 -30.61 -12.59
C ALA A 153 -14.46 -29.69 -13.64
N ALA A 154 -14.91 -29.73 -14.89
CA ALA A 154 -14.45 -28.85 -15.98
C ALA A 154 -14.85 -27.37 -15.80
N ASP A 155 -15.86 -27.08 -14.98
CA ASP A 155 -16.30 -25.71 -14.66
C ASP A 155 -15.48 -25.11 -13.52
N LEU A 156 -14.65 -25.90 -12.84
CA LEU A 156 -13.87 -25.48 -11.69
C LEU A 156 -12.36 -25.49 -12.00
N THR A 157 -11.64 -24.60 -11.34
CA THR A 157 -10.18 -24.54 -11.35
C THR A 157 -9.67 -24.31 -9.93
N VAL A 158 -8.44 -24.75 -9.66
CA VAL A 158 -7.78 -24.50 -8.38
C VAL A 158 -6.71 -23.44 -8.55
N ARG A 159 -6.74 -22.40 -7.72
CA ARG A 159 -5.73 -21.33 -7.65
C ARG A 159 -5.35 -21.11 -6.19
N ASP A 160 -4.11 -21.39 -5.82
CA ASP A 160 -3.60 -21.35 -4.43
C ASP A 160 -4.47 -22.14 -3.43
N GLY A 161 -4.95 -23.30 -3.86
CA GLY A 161 -5.84 -24.15 -3.05
C GLY A 161 -7.30 -23.67 -3.00
N LEU A 162 -7.61 -22.46 -3.49
CA LEU A 162 -8.99 -22.01 -3.65
C LEU A 162 -9.63 -22.71 -4.85
N ARG A 163 -10.82 -23.29 -4.64
CA ARG A 163 -11.65 -23.87 -5.68
C ARG A 163 -12.58 -22.81 -6.25
N LEU A 164 -12.33 -22.41 -7.49
CA LEU A 164 -12.99 -21.30 -8.18
C LEU A 164 -13.74 -21.82 -9.40
N PHE A 165 -14.81 -21.14 -9.83
CA PHE A 165 -15.29 -21.32 -11.19
C PHE A 165 -14.21 -20.88 -12.20
N SER A 166 -14.11 -21.57 -13.34
CA SER A 166 -13.30 -21.12 -14.46
C SER A 166 -13.79 -19.74 -14.95
N PRO A 167 -12.95 -18.94 -15.63
CA PRO A 167 -13.36 -17.64 -16.17
C PRO A 167 -14.67 -17.69 -16.97
N ALA A 168 -14.79 -18.66 -17.87
CA ALA A 168 -16.00 -18.86 -18.67
C ALA A 168 -17.21 -19.26 -17.82
N ALA A 169 -17.04 -20.21 -16.89
CA ALA A 169 -18.12 -20.65 -16.00
C ALA A 169 -18.60 -19.53 -15.06
N ALA A 170 -17.68 -18.71 -14.53
CA ALA A 170 -18.02 -17.56 -13.70
C ALA A 170 -18.85 -16.53 -14.50
N LEU A 171 -18.41 -16.16 -15.71
CA LEU A 171 -19.11 -15.20 -16.57
C LEU A 171 -20.54 -15.64 -16.93
N VAL A 172 -20.75 -16.93 -17.18
CA VAL A 172 -22.09 -17.47 -17.49
C VAL A 172 -23.00 -17.46 -16.25
N ARG A 173 -22.45 -17.73 -15.06
CA ARG A 173 -23.20 -17.95 -13.83
C ARG A 173 -23.50 -16.68 -13.02
N VAL A 174 -22.69 -15.63 -13.12
CA VAL A 174 -22.98 -14.37 -12.41
C VAL A 174 -24.24 -13.69 -12.96
N ALA A 175 -24.95 -12.97 -12.09
CA ALA A 175 -26.10 -12.16 -12.47
C ALA A 175 -25.71 -11.03 -13.46
N GLU A 176 -26.64 -10.60 -14.31
CA GLU A 176 -26.39 -9.48 -15.24
C GLU A 176 -26.08 -8.17 -14.49
N SER A 177 -26.75 -7.91 -13.37
CA SER A 177 -26.46 -6.75 -12.52
C SER A 177 -25.03 -6.73 -11.96
N PHE A 178 -24.32 -7.86 -12.00
CA PHE A 178 -22.92 -7.94 -11.56
C PHE A 178 -21.98 -7.19 -12.52
N PHE A 179 -22.23 -7.22 -13.83
CA PHE A 179 -21.35 -6.62 -14.83
C PHE A 179 -21.30 -5.10 -14.71
N SER A 180 -22.45 -4.45 -14.52
CA SER A 180 -22.51 -3.00 -14.37
C SER A 180 -21.91 -2.55 -13.03
N ARG A 181 -22.10 -3.34 -11.96
CA ARG A 181 -21.54 -3.06 -10.63
C ARG A 181 -20.03 -3.36 -10.51
N ASN A 182 -19.51 -4.29 -11.30
CA ASN A 182 -18.11 -4.75 -11.28
C ASN A 182 -17.53 -4.71 -12.70
N SER A 183 -17.66 -3.56 -13.36
CA SER A 183 -17.34 -3.40 -14.78
C SER A 183 -15.86 -3.62 -15.08
N VAL A 184 -14.96 -3.22 -14.16
CA VAL A 184 -13.51 -3.45 -14.28
C VAL A 184 -13.21 -4.95 -14.24
N GLU A 185 -13.59 -5.65 -13.17
CA GLU A 185 -13.30 -7.09 -13.01
C GLU A 185 -13.89 -7.90 -14.16
N THR A 186 -15.10 -7.57 -14.58
CA THR A 186 -15.77 -8.30 -15.66
C THR A 186 -15.06 -8.12 -16.99
N GLN A 187 -14.61 -6.91 -17.32
CA GLN A 187 -13.89 -6.66 -18.56
C GLN A 187 -12.46 -7.21 -18.53
N VAL A 188 -11.81 -7.26 -17.36
CA VAL A 188 -10.53 -7.96 -17.20
C VAL A 188 -10.68 -9.45 -17.52
N VAL A 189 -11.73 -10.10 -17.01
CA VAL A 189 -12.00 -11.52 -17.29
C VAL A 189 -12.41 -11.73 -18.75
N LEU A 190 -13.20 -10.84 -19.36
CA LEU A 190 -13.50 -10.92 -20.80
C LEU A 190 -12.24 -10.77 -21.67
N ALA A 191 -11.30 -9.91 -21.27
CA ALA A 191 -10.05 -9.69 -21.98
C ALA A 191 -9.06 -10.88 -21.88
N SER A 192 -9.18 -11.70 -20.84
CA SER A 192 -8.29 -12.85 -20.64
C SER A 192 -8.71 -14.08 -21.45
N LEU A 193 -9.94 -14.12 -21.98
CA LEU A 193 -10.42 -15.22 -22.81
C LEU A 193 -9.84 -15.16 -24.22
N GLY A 194 -9.11 -16.18 -24.66
CA GLY A 194 -8.54 -16.25 -26.02
C GLY A 194 -9.58 -16.44 -27.12
N ASP A 195 -10.57 -17.29 -26.86
CA ASP A 195 -11.61 -17.70 -27.78
C ASP A 195 -12.95 -17.91 -27.04
N ALA A 196 -14.01 -18.26 -27.78
CA ALA A 196 -15.34 -18.45 -27.22
C ALA A 196 -15.65 -19.91 -26.83
N SER A 197 -14.74 -20.88 -27.00
CA SER A 197 -15.06 -22.32 -26.96
C SER A 197 -15.65 -22.77 -25.62
N ASP A 198 -15.02 -22.39 -24.51
CA ASP A 198 -15.49 -22.77 -23.17
C ASP A 198 -16.80 -22.08 -22.80
N LEU A 199 -16.95 -20.80 -23.19
CA LEU A 199 -18.21 -20.08 -23.03
C LEU A 199 -19.32 -20.74 -23.84
N LEU A 200 -19.07 -21.05 -25.12
CA LEU A 200 -20.02 -21.67 -26.01
C LEU A 200 -20.48 -23.03 -25.51
N ARG A 201 -19.57 -23.87 -25.03
CA ARG A 201 -19.92 -25.17 -24.45
C ARG A 201 -20.93 -25.02 -23.32
N LEU A 202 -20.72 -24.07 -22.42
CA LEU A 202 -21.61 -23.79 -21.30
C LEU A 202 -22.95 -23.20 -21.75
N LEU A 203 -22.91 -22.22 -22.67
CA LEU A 203 -24.10 -21.55 -23.18
C LEU A 203 -25.01 -22.50 -23.97
N LEU A 204 -24.42 -23.34 -24.83
CA LEU A 204 -25.13 -24.33 -25.65
C LEU A 204 -25.74 -25.43 -24.80
N ASN A 205 -24.94 -26.09 -23.95
CA ASN A 205 -25.42 -27.20 -23.13
C ASN A 205 -26.46 -26.75 -22.09
N GLY A 206 -26.34 -25.51 -21.59
CA GLY A 206 -27.29 -24.94 -20.64
C GLY A 206 -28.49 -24.23 -21.28
N GLY A 207 -28.55 -24.10 -22.61
CA GLY A 207 -29.61 -23.36 -23.30
C GLY A 207 -29.71 -21.88 -22.90
N HIS A 208 -28.58 -21.25 -22.56
CA HIS A 208 -28.54 -19.91 -21.96
C HIS A 208 -28.61 -18.78 -23.01
N SER A 209 -29.69 -18.74 -23.80
CA SER A 209 -29.81 -17.81 -24.95
C SER A 209 -29.73 -16.32 -24.57
N ALA A 210 -30.39 -15.92 -23.47
CA ALA A 210 -30.32 -14.54 -22.96
C ALA A 210 -28.89 -14.17 -22.53
N LYS A 211 -28.22 -15.04 -21.77
CA LYS A 211 -26.83 -14.85 -21.34
C LYS A 211 -25.87 -14.80 -22.52
N ALA A 212 -26.11 -15.60 -23.56
CA ALA A 212 -25.31 -15.57 -24.79
C ALA A 212 -25.40 -14.22 -25.50
N GLY A 213 -26.61 -13.67 -25.66
CA GLY A 213 -26.81 -12.36 -26.27
C GLY A 213 -26.15 -11.23 -25.46
N TYR A 214 -26.22 -11.35 -24.14
CA TYR A 214 -25.60 -10.42 -23.21
C TYR A 214 -24.06 -10.45 -23.26
N LEU A 215 -23.45 -11.65 -23.23
CA LEU A 215 -22.01 -11.81 -23.34
C LEU A 215 -21.49 -11.40 -24.73
N ALA A 216 -22.25 -11.68 -25.80
CA ALA A 216 -21.92 -11.21 -27.13
C ALA A 216 -21.89 -9.67 -27.19
N GLY A 217 -22.89 -9.00 -26.63
CA GLY A 217 -22.89 -7.54 -26.51
C GLY A 217 -21.71 -7.01 -25.69
N ALA A 218 -21.36 -7.70 -24.60
CA ALA A 218 -20.18 -7.38 -23.79
C ALA A 218 -18.87 -7.43 -24.61
N PHE A 219 -18.65 -8.51 -25.35
CA PHE A 219 -17.47 -8.67 -26.21
C PHE A 219 -17.44 -7.63 -27.33
N ARG A 220 -18.57 -7.38 -27.99
CA ARG A 220 -18.65 -6.39 -29.07
C ARG A 220 -18.26 -5.01 -28.56
N GLN A 221 -18.84 -4.60 -27.44
CA GLN A 221 -18.63 -3.27 -26.88
C GLN A 221 -17.22 -3.07 -26.33
N THR A 222 -16.60 -4.15 -25.84
CA THR A 222 -15.20 -4.14 -25.35
C THR A 222 -14.17 -4.29 -26.47
N GLY A 223 -14.58 -4.33 -27.74
CA GLY A 223 -13.70 -4.30 -28.91
C GLY A 223 -13.39 -5.66 -29.52
N ARG A 224 -14.19 -6.69 -29.22
CA ARG A 224 -14.05 -8.07 -29.70
C ARG A 224 -15.29 -8.56 -30.47
N PRO A 225 -15.70 -7.90 -31.57
CA PRO A 225 -16.90 -8.27 -32.32
C PRO A 225 -16.85 -9.69 -32.89
N ALA A 226 -15.67 -10.21 -33.25
CA ALA A 226 -15.53 -11.56 -33.80
C ALA A 226 -16.01 -12.65 -32.82
N LEU A 227 -15.69 -12.53 -31.52
CA LEU A 227 -16.22 -13.45 -30.51
C LEU A 227 -17.73 -13.29 -30.33
N ALA A 228 -18.23 -12.06 -30.38
CA ALA A 228 -19.66 -11.80 -30.28
C ALA A 228 -20.43 -12.48 -31.43
N ASP A 229 -19.91 -12.36 -32.65
CA ASP A 229 -20.49 -12.96 -33.86
C ASP A 229 -20.42 -14.49 -33.81
N GLU A 230 -19.31 -15.06 -33.34
CA GLU A 230 -19.14 -16.50 -33.11
C GLU A 230 -20.17 -17.04 -32.10
N ILE A 231 -20.32 -16.34 -30.95
CA ILE A 231 -21.28 -16.72 -29.90
C ILE A 231 -22.71 -16.75 -30.46
N ILE A 232 -23.13 -15.67 -31.12
CA ILE A 232 -24.47 -15.56 -31.69
C ILE A 232 -24.68 -16.61 -32.79
N GLY A 233 -23.70 -16.80 -33.67
CA GLY A 233 -23.77 -17.74 -34.79
C GLY A 233 -23.91 -19.19 -34.34
N ALA A 234 -23.10 -19.62 -33.37
CA ALA A 234 -23.16 -20.98 -32.84
C ALA A 234 -24.48 -21.26 -32.11
N MET A 235 -24.96 -20.32 -31.27
CA MET A 235 -26.25 -20.47 -30.58
C MET A 235 -27.42 -20.57 -31.57
N LYS A 236 -27.45 -19.71 -32.61
CA LYS A 236 -28.48 -19.77 -33.66
C LYS A 236 -28.41 -21.07 -34.46
N SER A 237 -27.20 -21.56 -34.76
CA SER A 237 -27.00 -22.84 -35.47
C SER A 237 -27.51 -24.03 -34.66
N ALA A 238 -27.49 -23.94 -33.33
CA ALA A 238 -28.09 -24.92 -32.42
C ALA A 238 -29.60 -24.72 -32.20
N GLY A 239 -30.23 -23.75 -32.88
CA GLY A 239 -31.68 -23.51 -32.84
C GLY A 239 -32.15 -22.57 -31.73
N TYR A 240 -31.26 -21.87 -31.02
CA TYR A 240 -31.64 -20.88 -30.01
C TYR A 240 -31.94 -19.51 -30.62
N ASP A 241 -32.98 -18.82 -30.13
CA ASP A 241 -33.21 -17.39 -30.40
C ASP A 241 -32.34 -16.54 -29.46
N VAL A 242 -31.41 -15.76 -30.02
CA VAL A 242 -30.47 -14.92 -29.27
C VAL A 242 -30.62 -13.46 -29.68
N ARG A 243 -30.86 -12.60 -28.69
CA ARG A 243 -30.96 -11.15 -28.84
C ARG A 243 -29.80 -10.48 -28.12
N GLU A 244 -29.00 -9.72 -28.85
CA GLU A 244 -27.84 -9.02 -28.31
C GLU A 244 -28.27 -7.85 -27.41
N SER A 245 -27.62 -7.71 -26.25
CA SER A 245 -27.83 -6.59 -25.33
C SER A 245 -26.51 -6.18 -24.66
N ASN A 246 -26.35 -4.89 -24.38
CA ASN A 246 -25.12 -4.38 -23.77
C ASN A 246 -25.21 -4.38 -22.22
N PRO A 247 -24.29 -5.06 -21.51
CA PRO A 247 -24.22 -5.07 -20.05
C PRO A 247 -23.75 -3.77 -19.39
N PHE A 248 -23.05 -2.90 -20.13
CA PHE A 248 -22.28 -1.78 -19.56
C PHE A 248 -22.92 -0.43 -19.88
N GLU A 249 -22.82 0.50 -18.94
CA GLU A 249 -23.15 1.91 -19.19
C GLU A 249 -22.06 2.59 -20.06
N ALA A 250 -22.40 3.69 -20.75
CA ALA A 250 -21.50 4.38 -21.67
C ALA A 250 -20.13 4.74 -21.04
N GLY A 251 -20.12 5.17 -19.77
CA GLY A 251 -18.91 5.53 -19.03
C GLY A 251 -18.11 4.35 -18.47
N GLN A 252 -18.65 3.13 -18.58
CA GLN A 252 -18.04 1.92 -18.02
C GLN A 252 -17.26 1.11 -19.07
N ILE A 253 -17.19 1.55 -20.32
CA ILE A 253 -16.61 0.74 -21.40
C ILE A 253 -15.13 1.05 -21.58
N PHE A 254 -14.31 0.00 -21.41
CA PHE A 254 -12.88 0.03 -21.62
C PHE A 254 -12.55 -0.84 -22.85
N ARG A 255 -11.78 -0.28 -23.80
CA ARG A 255 -11.34 -1.06 -24.97
C ARG A 255 -10.35 -2.10 -24.49
N THR A 256 -10.67 -3.36 -24.70
CA THR A 256 -9.79 -4.48 -24.37
C THR A 256 -8.74 -4.68 -25.47
N PRO A 257 -7.55 -5.20 -25.14
CA PRO A 257 -6.56 -5.57 -26.13
C PRO A 257 -7.12 -6.61 -27.11
N ARG A 258 -6.73 -6.52 -28.39
CA ARG A 258 -7.14 -7.51 -29.41
C ARG A 258 -6.53 -8.90 -29.20
N ARG A 259 -5.41 -8.97 -28.47
CA ARG A 259 -4.73 -10.23 -28.09
C ARG A 259 -4.93 -10.47 -26.60
N VAL A 260 -4.88 -11.74 -26.20
CA VAL A 260 -4.92 -12.11 -24.79
C VAL A 260 -3.79 -11.40 -24.06
N ALA A 261 -4.14 -10.66 -23.02
CA ALA A 261 -3.21 -10.01 -22.12
C ALA A 261 -3.34 -10.63 -20.72
N ALA A 262 -2.26 -10.60 -19.95
CA ALA A 262 -2.32 -11.00 -18.54
C ALA A 262 -3.38 -10.16 -17.82
N PRO A 263 -4.27 -10.75 -16.99
CA PRO A 263 -5.35 -10.03 -16.31
C PRO A 263 -4.88 -8.76 -15.57
N ILE A 264 -3.70 -8.82 -14.94
CA ILE A 264 -3.14 -7.69 -14.21
C ILE A 264 -2.83 -6.49 -15.11
N VAL A 265 -2.39 -6.71 -16.36
CA VAL A 265 -2.10 -5.64 -17.32
C VAL A 265 -3.38 -4.87 -17.62
N VAL A 266 -4.44 -5.61 -17.96
CA VAL A 266 -5.75 -5.03 -18.28
C VAL A 266 -6.32 -4.28 -17.06
N ARG A 267 -6.17 -4.85 -15.86
CA ARG A 267 -6.62 -4.21 -14.62
C ARG A 267 -5.92 -2.87 -14.39
N VAL A 268 -4.59 -2.84 -14.48
CA VAL A 268 -3.78 -1.62 -14.29
C VAL A 268 -4.19 -0.53 -15.30
N GLU A 269 -4.41 -0.89 -16.57
CA GLU A 269 -4.90 0.05 -17.60
C GLU A 269 -6.32 0.58 -17.30
N MET A 270 -7.23 -0.30 -16.87
CA MET A 270 -8.60 0.09 -16.54
C MET A 270 -8.67 1.00 -15.31
N LEU A 271 -7.91 0.68 -14.25
CA LEU A 271 -7.79 1.53 -13.06
C LEU A 271 -7.26 2.92 -13.43
N TRP A 272 -6.25 3.00 -14.29
CA TRP A 272 -5.75 4.29 -14.77
C TRP A 272 -6.84 5.08 -15.51
N LYS A 273 -7.50 4.44 -16.49
CA LYS A 273 -8.51 5.11 -17.32
C LYS A 273 -9.74 5.52 -16.52
N SER A 274 -10.18 4.74 -15.54
CA SER A 274 -11.37 5.04 -14.74
C SER A 274 -11.17 6.25 -13.83
N MET A 275 -9.94 6.45 -13.33
CA MET A 275 -9.63 7.49 -12.35
C MET A 275 -9.00 8.75 -12.95
N ARG A 276 -8.46 8.69 -14.18
CA ARG A 276 -7.81 9.81 -14.88
C ARG A 276 -8.65 11.10 -14.89
N GLY A 277 -9.94 11.00 -15.24
CA GLY A 277 -10.82 12.17 -15.37
C GLY A 277 -10.98 12.94 -14.06
N ALA A 278 -11.13 12.24 -12.94
CA ALA A 278 -11.28 12.83 -11.62
C ALA A 278 -10.04 13.60 -11.18
N VAL A 279 -8.84 13.13 -11.55
CA VAL A 279 -7.60 13.86 -11.26
C VAL A 279 -7.56 15.18 -12.01
N ILE A 280 -7.87 15.18 -13.31
CA ILE A 280 -7.87 16.39 -14.16
C ILE A 280 -8.87 17.44 -13.65
N GLU A 281 -10.04 16.98 -13.19
CA GLU A 281 -11.09 17.87 -12.68
C GLU A 281 -10.68 18.61 -11.39
N ILE A 282 -9.96 17.94 -10.49
CA ILE A 282 -9.66 18.44 -9.14
C ILE A 282 -8.31 19.17 -9.07
N PHE A 283 -7.30 18.70 -9.84
CA PHE A 283 -5.93 19.20 -9.73
C PHE A 283 -5.77 20.58 -10.38
N PRO A 284 -5.01 21.52 -9.79
CA PRO A 284 -4.72 22.80 -10.43
C PRO A 284 -4.00 22.61 -11.77
N LYS A 285 -4.06 23.60 -12.65
CA LYS A 285 -3.32 23.57 -13.92
C LYS A 285 -1.81 23.62 -13.65
N ALA A 286 -1.06 22.96 -14.53
CA ALA A 286 0.40 22.94 -14.46
C ALA A 286 0.99 24.33 -14.70
N PRO A 287 1.91 24.82 -13.85
CA PRO A 287 2.67 26.05 -14.10
C PRO A 287 3.48 26.03 -15.40
N GLY A 288 3.87 24.83 -15.85
CA GLY A 288 4.83 24.63 -16.93
C GLY A 288 6.25 24.54 -16.38
N LEU A 289 7.19 24.05 -17.20
CA LEU A 289 8.57 23.82 -16.77
C LEU A 289 9.20 25.08 -16.14
N PRO A 290 9.99 24.92 -15.07
CA PRO A 290 10.54 26.06 -14.34
C PRO A 290 11.47 26.89 -15.24
N LYS A 291 11.27 28.21 -15.24
CA LYS A 291 12.12 29.16 -16.00
C LYS A 291 13.57 29.16 -15.50
N ASP A 292 13.75 29.17 -14.17
CA ASP A 292 15.05 29.02 -13.51
C ASP A 292 15.17 27.62 -12.92
N LYS A 293 15.79 26.73 -13.70
CA LYS A 293 16.03 25.33 -13.31
C LYS A 293 16.96 25.22 -12.10
N ASN A 294 17.93 26.14 -11.96
CA ASN A 294 18.86 26.14 -10.84
C ASN A 294 18.16 26.57 -9.55
N ALA A 295 17.25 27.56 -9.60
CA ALA A 295 16.42 27.91 -8.46
C ALA A 295 15.52 26.75 -8.03
N TYR A 296 14.93 26.03 -8.98
CA TYR A 296 14.12 24.84 -8.69
C TYR A 296 14.95 23.77 -7.97
N LEU A 297 16.15 23.44 -8.47
CA LEU A 297 17.03 22.44 -7.83
C LEU A 297 17.52 22.88 -6.44
N ARG A 298 17.80 24.18 -6.25
CA ARG A 298 18.13 24.72 -4.91
C ARG A 298 16.95 24.58 -3.93
N ALA A 299 15.72 24.78 -4.41
CA ALA A 299 14.53 24.57 -3.59
C ALA A 299 14.36 23.09 -3.20
N VAL A 300 14.58 22.17 -4.15
CA VAL A 300 14.60 20.71 -3.88
C VAL A 300 15.65 20.37 -2.82
N ASP A 301 16.87 20.90 -2.94
CA ASP A 301 17.93 20.69 -1.93
C ASP A 301 17.54 21.22 -0.55
N GLY A 302 16.90 22.39 -0.50
CA GLY A 302 16.44 23.00 0.75
C GLY A 302 15.34 22.21 1.46
N ILE A 303 14.55 21.42 0.73
CA ILE A 303 13.44 20.62 1.26
C ILE A 303 13.92 19.25 1.79
N TYR A 304 15.10 18.78 1.37
CA TYR A 304 15.61 17.44 1.68
C TYR A 304 15.44 17.03 3.15
N GLN A 305 15.80 17.89 4.11
CA GLN A 305 15.77 17.54 5.53
C GLN A 305 14.34 17.20 5.99
N SER A 306 13.35 18.02 5.59
CA SER A 306 11.93 17.81 5.89
C SER A 306 11.38 16.59 5.16
N ASP A 307 11.72 16.43 3.88
CA ASP A 307 11.32 15.28 3.07
C ASP A 307 11.80 13.96 3.68
N ALA A 308 13.10 13.87 4.02
CA ALA A 308 13.68 12.68 4.63
C ALA A 308 13.03 12.37 6.00
N TYR A 309 12.85 13.39 6.85
CA TYR A 309 12.24 13.21 8.16
C TYR A 309 10.84 12.61 8.07
N HIS A 310 9.96 13.24 7.29
CA HIS A 310 8.58 12.78 7.21
C HIS A 310 8.45 11.47 6.43
N SER A 311 9.18 11.33 5.33
CA SER A 311 9.14 10.12 4.49
C SER A 311 9.62 8.88 5.26
N LEU A 312 10.68 8.98 6.06
CA LEU A 312 11.13 7.86 6.90
C LEU A 312 10.20 7.61 8.09
N SER A 313 9.72 8.67 8.75
CA SER A 313 8.84 8.54 9.92
C SER A 313 7.48 7.91 9.57
N ILE A 314 6.95 8.15 8.37
CA ILE A 314 5.71 7.52 7.86
C ILE A 314 5.85 5.99 7.79
N GLU A 315 7.05 5.50 7.45
CA GLU A 315 7.38 4.07 7.40
C GLU A 315 7.70 3.49 8.81
N GLY A 316 7.79 4.35 9.84
CA GLY A 316 8.00 3.95 11.23
C GLY A 316 9.46 3.92 11.70
N TYR A 317 10.38 4.54 10.96
CA TYR A 317 11.75 4.77 11.44
C TYR A 317 11.77 5.89 12.49
N SER A 318 12.62 5.78 13.51
CA SER A 318 12.81 6.81 14.54
C SER A 318 14.00 7.71 14.16
N VAL A 319 13.77 8.66 13.24
CA VAL A 319 14.80 9.60 12.77
C VAL A 319 14.63 10.99 13.36
N THR A 320 15.74 11.67 13.63
CA THR A 320 15.76 13.07 14.09
C THR A 320 16.30 14.00 13.00
N PRO A 321 15.94 15.29 13.00
CA PRO A 321 16.52 16.28 12.09
C PRO A 321 18.05 16.31 12.13
N THR A 322 18.64 16.17 13.32
CA THR A 322 20.10 16.08 13.53
C THR A 322 20.72 14.86 12.86
N LEU A 323 20.09 13.69 12.95
CA LEU A 323 20.58 12.47 12.27
C LEU A 323 20.57 12.65 10.75
N ILE A 324 19.51 13.25 10.21
CA ILE A 324 19.35 13.50 8.77
C ILE A 324 20.41 14.50 8.28
N GLU A 325 20.68 15.54 9.06
CA GLU A 325 21.70 16.54 8.73
C GLU A 325 23.11 15.94 8.75
N ARG A 326 23.41 15.05 9.71
CA ARG A 326 24.67 14.29 9.70
C ARG A 326 24.86 13.50 8.40
N MET A 327 23.79 12.87 7.89
CA MET A 327 23.85 12.12 6.62
C MET A 327 24.12 13.06 5.44
N ARG A 328 23.55 14.27 5.45
CA ARG A 328 23.76 15.29 4.41
C ARG A 328 25.19 15.81 4.36
N GLN A 329 25.82 16.00 5.51
CA GLN A 329 27.19 16.53 5.63
C GLN A 329 28.29 15.49 5.33
N GLY A 330 27.93 14.22 5.17
CA GLY A 330 28.90 13.14 4.95
C GLY A 330 29.63 12.69 6.22
N ASN A 331 29.19 13.11 7.41
CA ASN A 331 29.74 12.72 8.71
C ASN A 331 29.21 11.34 9.15
N TRP A 332 29.37 10.35 8.27
CA TRP A 332 29.00 8.95 8.48
C TRP A 332 30.27 8.09 8.35
N ASP A 333 30.59 7.36 9.42
CA ASP A 333 31.80 6.53 9.47
C ASP A 333 31.47 5.12 9.99
N PRO A 334 30.99 4.22 9.12
CA PRO A 334 30.62 2.86 9.52
C PRO A 334 31.84 2.00 9.83
N GLU A 335 33.04 2.43 9.41
CA GLU A 335 34.30 1.70 9.63
C GLU A 335 34.79 1.90 11.05
N HIS A 336 34.57 3.07 11.63
CA HIS A 336 35.07 3.43 12.96
C HIS A 336 33.95 3.63 14.01
N HIS A 337 32.67 3.75 13.64
CA HIS A 337 31.55 3.92 14.58
C HIS A 337 30.58 2.72 14.56
N GLU A 338 30.63 1.87 15.60
CA GLU A 338 29.71 0.72 15.73
C GLU A 338 28.23 1.13 15.74
N ASP A 339 27.90 2.29 16.31
CA ASP A 339 26.53 2.81 16.37
C ASP A 339 25.97 3.13 14.97
N ASP A 340 26.80 3.66 14.06
CA ASP A 340 26.40 3.95 12.68
C ASP A 340 26.24 2.65 11.85
N ARG A 341 26.94 1.57 12.23
CA ARG A 341 26.89 0.26 11.58
C ARG A 341 25.68 -0.58 12.02
N LYS A 342 25.28 -0.51 13.29
CA LYS A 342 24.22 -1.35 13.87
C LYS A 342 22.86 -0.66 13.96
N ASN A 343 22.79 0.66 13.77
CA ASN A 343 21.55 1.40 13.84
C ASN A 343 20.79 1.37 12.51
N ARG A 344 19.72 0.57 12.47
CA ARG A 344 18.80 0.44 11.33
C ARG A 344 18.25 1.79 10.84
N ASP A 345 17.96 2.70 11.75
CA ASP A 345 17.34 3.98 11.42
C ASP A 345 18.37 4.94 10.79
N ALA A 346 19.64 4.86 11.22
CA ALA A 346 20.75 5.59 10.58
C ALA A 346 21.04 5.05 9.15
N LEU A 347 21.04 3.73 8.96
CA LEU A 347 21.20 3.13 7.64
C LEU A 347 20.05 3.47 6.69
N ALA A 348 18.82 3.52 7.20
CA ALA A 348 17.67 3.96 6.42
C ALA A 348 17.77 5.44 6.02
N ALA A 349 18.22 6.31 6.93
CA ALA A 349 18.49 7.72 6.62
C ALA A 349 19.60 7.89 5.58
N ARG A 350 20.67 7.08 5.67
CA ARG A 350 21.76 7.06 4.70
C ARG A 350 21.28 6.65 3.31
N GLY A 351 20.54 5.54 3.22
CA GLY A 351 20.02 5.04 1.94
C GLY A 351 19.02 6.03 1.33
N TYR A 352 18.19 6.67 2.17
CA TYR A 352 17.28 7.72 1.71
C TYR A 352 18.03 8.91 1.10
N TRP A 353 19.11 9.37 1.75
CA TRP A 353 19.96 10.44 1.21
C TRP A 353 20.53 10.06 -0.16
N GLN A 354 21.10 8.85 -0.29
CA GLN A 354 21.68 8.38 -1.55
C GLN A 354 20.62 8.30 -2.67
N ALA A 355 19.46 7.72 -2.37
CA ALA A 355 18.35 7.65 -3.31
C ALA A 355 17.87 9.05 -3.71
N PHE A 356 17.75 9.98 -2.76
CA PHE A 356 17.36 11.37 -3.03
C PHE A 356 18.30 12.05 -4.02
N GLN A 357 19.62 11.83 -3.93
CA GLN A 357 20.57 12.40 -4.89
C GLN A 357 20.33 11.90 -6.33
N VAL A 358 20.09 10.60 -6.51
CA VAL A 358 19.81 10.02 -7.84
C VAL A 358 18.42 10.42 -8.36
N VAL A 359 17.44 10.57 -7.46
CA VAL A 359 16.12 11.12 -7.80
C VAL A 359 16.24 12.58 -8.25
N LYS A 360 17.06 13.39 -7.56
CA LYS A 360 17.33 14.77 -7.96
C LYS A 360 17.95 14.88 -9.35
N GLN A 361 18.88 13.98 -9.71
CA GLN A 361 19.40 13.91 -11.08
C GLN A 361 18.31 13.59 -12.11
N SER A 362 17.33 12.76 -11.71
CA SER A 362 16.17 12.48 -12.56
C SER A 362 15.27 13.70 -12.71
N VAL A 363 15.05 14.45 -11.63
CA VAL A 363 14.34 15.75 -11.64
C VAL A 363 15.05 16.75 -12.54
N GLU A 364 16.38 16.87 -12.46
CA GLU A 364 17.19 17.76 -13.30
C GLU A 364 16.97 17.49 -14.79
N LYS A 365 17.00 16.22 -15.20
CA LYS A 365 16.69 15.80 -16.58
C LYS A 365 15.27 16.18 -16.99
N VAL A 366 14.29 15.93 -16.11
CA VAL A 366 12.88 16.22 -16.38
C VAL A 366 12.62 17.72 -16.54
N ILE A 367 13.13 18.54 -15.65
CA ILE A 367 12.99 20.00 -15.78
C ILE A 367 13.82 20.55 -16.95
N ALA A 368 14.81 19.79 -17.43
CA ALA A 368 15.54 20.10 -18.66
C ALA A 368 14.74 19.84 -19.94
N GLY A 369 13.67 19.03 -19.87
CA GLY A 369 12.77 18.72 -20.98
C GLY A 369 12.75 17.24 -21.38
N ASP A 370 13.51 16.38 -20.71
CA ASP A 370 13.49 14.93 -20.97
C ASP A 370 12.13 14.33 -20.61
N ASN A 371 11.75 13.24 -21.29
CA ASN A 371 10.50 12.55 -21.00
C ASN A 371 10.54 11.98 -19.56
N PRO A 372 9.64 12.43 -18.65
CA PRO A 372 9.70 12.06 -17.24
C PRO A 372 9.50 10.56 -17.00
N SER A 373 8.65 9.93 -17.79
CA SER A 373 8.32 8.52 -17.64
C SER A 373 9.46 7.63 -18.10
N VAL A 374 10.15 8.01 -19.19
CA VAL A 374 11.36 7.32 -19.65
C VAL A 374 12.48 7.45 -18.62
N CYS A 375 12.69 8.66 -18.09
CA CYS A 375 13.66 8.90 -17.02
C CYS A 375 13.38 8.04 -15.78
N ALA A 376 12.14 8.07 -15.28
CA ALA A 376 11.74 7.28 -14.12
C ALA A 376 11.83 5.76 -14.36
N ARG A 377 11.38 5.28 -15.53
CA ARG A 377 11.49 3.86 -15.92
C ARG A 377 12.94 3.37 -15.94
N ALA A 378 13.87 4.19 -16.42
CA ALA A 378 15.28 3.84 -16.45
C ALA A 378 15.92 3.86 -15.04
N ALA A 379 15.53 4.80 -14.20
CA ALA A 379 16.22 5.09 -12.94
C ALA A 379 15.61 4.42 -11.69
N HIS A 380 14.33 4.03 -11.68
CA HIS A 380 13.68 3.58 -10.44
C HIS A 380 14.35 2.38 -9.76
N LYS A 381 14.99 1.47 -10.52
CA LYS A 381 15.74 0.36 -9.93
C LYS A 381 17.01 0.84 -9.25
N GLU A 382 17.65 1.88 -9.75
CA GLU A 382 18.80 2.51 -9.12
C GLU A 382 18.41 3.23 -7.84
N TRP A 383 17.31 4.01 -7.85
CA TRP A 383 16.79 4.65 -6.63
C TRP A 383 16.56 3.63 -5.52
N TYR A 384 15.96 2.49 -5.86
CA TYR A 384 15.75 1.39 -4.92
C TYR A 384 17.06 0.77 -4.42
N ARG A 385 18.07 0.61 -5.29
CA ARG A 385 19.38 0.09 -4.86
C ARG A 385 20.04 1.05 -3.87
N GLU A 386 20.08 2.34 -4.16
CA GLU A 386 20.63 3.35 -3.24
C GLU A 386 19.88 3.37 -1.90
N LEU A 387 18.56 3.17 -1.93
CA LEU A 387 17.74 3.14 -0.72
C LEU A 387 18.15 2.01 0.25
N PHE A 388 18.65 0.88 -0.26
CA PHE A 388 18.89 -0.33 0.52
C PHE A 388 20.35 -0.81 0.55
N GLN A 389 21.24 -0.25 -0.29
CA GLN A 389 22.65 -0.61 -0.34
C GLN A 389 23.36 -0.47 1.02
N PRO A 390 23.08 0.56 1.86
CA PRO A 390 23.65 0.62 3.21
C PRO A 390 23.25 -0.56 4.10
N CYS A 391 22.00 -1.02 4.03
CA CYS A 391 21.53 -2.17 4.79
C CYS A 391 22.20 -3.48 4.34
N VAL A 392 22.46 -3.63 3.04
CA VAL A 392 23.25 -4.77 2.51
C VAL A 392 24.69 -4.68 2.97
N GLY A 393 25.32 -3.50 2.89
CA GLY A 393 26.69 -3.28 3.32
C GLY A 393 26.90 -3.59 4.81
N ALA A 394 25.89 -3.33 5.64
CA ALA A 394 25.87 -3.68 7.06
C ALA A 394 25.48 -5.15 7.34
N GLY A 395 25.14 -5.94 6.33
CA GLY A 395 24.72 -7.34 6.48
C GLY A 395 23.34 -7.53 7.13
N LEU A 396 22.49 -6.50 7.14
CA LEU A 396 21.12 -6.58 7.70
C LEU A 396 20.12 -7.24 6.75
N ILE A 397 20.40 -7.18 5.44
CA ILE A 397 19.62 -7.83 4.39
C ILE A 397 20.55 -8.47 3.36
N GLU A 398 20.10 -9.55 2.74
CA GLU A 398 20.86 -10.29 1.73
C GLU A 398 21.14 -9.43 0.48
N PRO A 399 22.31 -9.57 -0.18
CA PRO A 399 22.61 -8.82 -1.41
C PRO A 399 21.57 -9.01 -2.52
N GLY A 400 20.93 -10.18 -2.57
CA GLY A 400 19.84 -10.48 -3.51
C GLY A 400 18.64 -9.55 -3.38
N ALA A 401 18.44 -8.89 -2.23
CA ALA A 401 17.38 -7.90 -2.03
C ALA A 401 17.49 -6.69 -2.97
N LEU A 402 18.68 -6.41 -3.52
CA LEU A 402 18.94 -5.33 -4.49
C LEU A 402 18.64 -5.72 -5.95
N ALA A 403 18.28 -6.98 -6.21
CA ALA A 403 18.03 -7.49 -7.57
C ALA A 403 16.78 -6.87 -8.22
N GLY A 404 15.88 -6.27 -7.43
CA GLY A 404 14.75 -5.50 -7.92
C GLY A 404 13.43 -6.01 -7.36
N TYR A 405 12.50 -6.37 -8.25
CA TYR A 405 11.14 -6.71 -7.85
C TYR A 405 11.09 -7.92 -6.93
N ARG A 406 10.13 -7.91 -6.01
CA ARG A 406 9.93 -8.98 -5.04
C ARG A 406 9.60 -10.30 -5.73
N ASN A 407 9.94 -11.38 -5.03
CA ASN A 407 9.59 -12.76 -5.33
C ASN A 407 8.86 -13.42 -4.15
N ILE A 408 8.30 -12.59 -3.26
CA ILE A 408 7.57 -12.99 -2.05
C ILE A 408 6.22 -12.24 -1.98
N PRO A 409 5.23 -12.80 -1.28
CA PRO A 409 4.03 -12.06 -0.93
C PRO A 409 4.36 -10.91 0.03
N VAL A 410 3.60 -9.83 -0.07
CA VAL A 410 3.69 -8.64 0.79
C VAL A 410 2.29 -8.17 1.12
N TYR A 411 2.12 -7.55 2.28
CA TYR A 411 0.83 -7.09 2.78
C TYR A 411 0.96 -5.66 3.30
N LEU A 412 -0.07 -4.85 3.03
CA LEU A 412 -0.12 -3.47 3.46
C LEU A 412 -0.67 -3.40 4.89
N ARG A 413 -0.03 -2.60 5.73
CA ARG A 413 -0.46 -2.47 7.12
C ARG A 413 -1.89 -1.95 7.18
N THR A 414 -2.75 -2.67 7.89
CA THR A 414 -4.17 -2.36 8.14
C THR A 414 -5.10 -2.23 6.93
N SER A 415 -4.61 -2.41 5.70
CA SER A 415 -5.42 -2.28 4.48
C SER A 415 -6.03 -3.61 4.06
N ARG A 416 -7.28 -3.59 3.59
CA ARG A 416 -7.91 -4.75 2.94
C ARG A 416 -7.37 -5.00 1.53
N HIS A 417 -6.68 -4.02 0.92
CA HIS A 417 -6.02 -4.22 -0.37
C HIS A 417 -4.77 -5.08 -0.18
N VAL A 418 -4.75 -6.24 -0.80
CA VAL A 418 -3.55 -7.07 -0.92
C VAL A 418 -2.87 -6.74 -2.25
N PRO A 419 -1.60 -6.32 -2.29
CA PRO A 419 -0.92 -6.09 -3.56
C PRO A 419 -0.98 -7.31 -4.49
N PRO A 420 -0.89 -7.11 -5.83
CA PRO A 420 -0.86 -8.21 -6.80
C PRO A 420 0.17 -9.28 -6.42
N ARG A 421 0.02 -10.51 -6.91
CA ARG A 421 1.02 -11.54 -6.65
C ARG A 421 2.35 -11.18 -7.31
N TRP A 422 3.45 -11.65 -6.74
CA TRP A 422 4.79 -11.23 -7.18
C TRP A 422 5.09 -11.69 -8.63
N GLU A 423 4.46 -12.77 -9.08
CA GLU A 423 4.50 -13.24 -10.47
C GLU A 423 3.87 -12.20 -11.41
N ALA A 424 2.74 -11.62 -11.01
CA ALA A 424 2.00 -10.62 -11.76
C ALA A 424 2.72 -9.26 -11.81
N VAL A 425 3.60 -8.95 -10.86
CA VAL A 425 4.39 -7.71 -10.84
C VAL A 425 5.22 -7.53 -12.11
N ARG A 426 5.72 -8.65 -12.69
CA ARG A 426 6.57 -8.63 -13.89
C ARG A 426 5.83 -8.14 -15.13
N ASP A 427 4.52 -8.34 -15.19
CA ASP A 427 3.65 -7.82 -16.25
C ASP A 427 3.07 -6.45 -15.88
N ALA A 428 2.75 -6.24 -14.59
CA ALA A 428 2.14 -5.01 -14.10
C ALA A 428 3.05 -3.79 -14.23
N MET A 429 4.35 -3.93 -13.92
CA MET A 429 5.28 -2.79 -13.92
C MET A 429 5.56 -2.21 -15.31
N PRO A 430 5.81 -3.02 -16.36
CA PRO A 430 5.87 -2.51 -17.73
C PRO A 430 4.59 -1.78 -18.14
N ALA A 431 3.42 -2.39 -17.91
CA ALA A 431 2.13 -1.78 -18.23
C ALA A 431 1.91 -0.43 -17.50
N PHE A 432 2.28 -0.38 -16.21
CA PHE A 432 2.25 0.84 -15.41
C PHE A 432 3.10 1.95 -16.02
N PHE A 433 4.36 1.67 -16.39
CA PHE A 433 5.19 2.69 -17.00
C PHE A 433 4.72 3.07 -18.41
N ASP A 434 4.12 2.15 -19.18
CA ASP A 434 3.57 2.46 -20.50
C ASP A 434 2.42 3.46 -20.38
N LEU A 435 1.60 3.35 -19.34
CA LEU A 435 0.56 4.32 -19.02
C LEU A 435 1.16 5.68 -18.63
N LEU A 436 2.19 5.69 -17.78
CA LEU A 436 2.90 6.92 -17.43
C LEU A 436 3.45 7.64 -18.67
N GLU A 437 4.06 6.90 -19.59
CA GLU A 437 4.66 7.43 -20.81
C GLU A 437 3.60 8.02 -21.76
N LYS A 438 2.47 7.33 -21.93
CA LYS A 438 1.34 7.78 -22.77
C LYS A 438 0.55 8.94 -22.17
N GLU A 439 0.54 9.08 -20.84
CA GLU A 439 -0.18 10.16 -20.17
C GLU A 439 0.40 11.52 -20.54
N THR A 440 -0.45 12.51 -20.82
CA THR A 440 -0.01 13.86 -21.20
C THR A 440 -0.10 14.85 -20.05
N GLU A 441 -0.96 14.61 -19.06
CA GLU A 441 -1.20 15.51 -17.94
C GLU A 441 -0.21 15.23 -16.78
N PRO A 442 0.66 16.18 -16.40
CA PRO A 442 1.62 15.99 -15.31
C PRO A 442 0.96 15.67 -13.96
N SER A 443 -0.22 16.25 -13.70
CA SER A 443 -1.01 15.98 -12.49
C SER A 443 -1.47 14.53 -12.42
N VAL A 444 -1.94 13.97 -13.55
CA VAL A 444 -2.33 12.57 -13.64
C VAL A 444 -1.13 11.66 -13.45
N ARG A 445 0.01 11.97 -14.11
CA ARG A 445 1.26 11.24 -13.89
C ARG A 445 1.67 11.22 -12.42
N ALA A 446 1.55 12.35 -11.72
CA ALA A 446 1.91 12.44 -10.31
C ALA A 446 0.97 11.63 -9.41
N VAL A 447 -0.34 11.86 -9.50
CA VAL A 447 -1.32 11.25 -8.60
C VAL A 447 -1.50 9.76 -8.89
N LEU A 448 -1.78 9.39 -10.14
CA LEU A 448 -1.96 7.98 -10.50
C LEU A 448 -0.64 7.22 -10.54
N GLY A 449 0.46 7.89 -10.91
CA GLY A 449 1.80 7.29 -10.84
C GLY A 449 2.16 6.90 -9.42
N HIS A 450 1.97 7.79 -8.46
CA HIS A 450 2.17 7.51 -7.04
C HIS A 450 1.29 6.34 -6.57
N TRP A 451 -0.03 6.49 -6.71
CA TRP A 451 -0.99 5.54 -6.16
C TRP A 451 -0.83 4.16 -6.80
N LEU A 452 -0.74 4.07 -8.12
CA LEU A 452 -0.70 2.79 -8.82
C LEU A 452 0.64 2.05 -8.62
N PHE A 453 1.74 2.78 -8.43
CA PHE A 453 3.00 2.17 -7.98
C PHE A 453 2.85 1.54 -6.58
N GLY A 454 2.23 2.28 -5.64
CA GLY A 454 1.93 1.77 -4.30
C GLY A 454 0.95 0.59 -4.30
N TYR A 455 -0.03 0.60 -5.21
CA TYR A 455 -1.01 -0.46 -5.43
C TYR A 455 -0.36 -1.76 -5.91
N ILE A 456 0.57 -1.68 -6.87
CA ILE A 456 1.34 -2.83 -7.39
C ILE A 456 2.33 -3.34 -6.34
N HIS A 457 2.93 -2.41 -5.59
CA HIS A 457 3.88 -2.68 -4.52
C HIS A 457 5.06 -3.58 -4.99
N PRO A 458 5.85 -3.13 -5.98
CA PRO A 458 6.75 -4.02 -6.72
C PRO A 458 7.97 -4.52 -5.94
N TYR A 459 8.35 -3.87 -4.85
CA TYR A 459 9.56 -4.20 -4.07
C TYR A 459 9.22 -4.92 -2.75
N PRO A 460 10.19 -5.65 -2.14
CA PRO A 460 10.00 -6.25 -0.81
C PRO A 460 9.73 -5.22 0.29
N ASP A 461 10.38 -4.05 0.21
CA ASP A 461 10.20 -2.91 1.11
C ASP A 461 10.49 -1.59 0.36
N GLY A 462 10.19 -0.44 0.96
CA GLY A 462 10.53 0.89 0.43
C GLY A 462 9.54 1.44 -0.60
N ASN A 463 8.46 0.71 -0.91
CA ASN A 463 7.48 1.11 -1.91
C ASN A 463 6.84 2.48 -1.64
N GLY A 464 6.56 2.83 -0.38
CA GLY A 464 6.04 4.15 -0.02
C GLY A 464 7.02 5.28 -0.35
N ARG A 465 8.29 5.11 0.01
CA ARG A 465 9.38 6.06 -0.30
C ARG A 465 9.58 6.21 -1.81
N MET A 466 9.61 5.08 -2.52
CA MET A 466 9.70 5.04 -3.98
C MET A 466 8.51 5.72 -4.68
N ALA A 467 7.28 5.51 -4.20
CA ALA A 467 6.09 6.14 -4.75
C ALA A 467 6.13 7.67 -4.56
N ARG A 468 6.57 8.16 -3.38
CA ARG A 468 6.76 9.60 -3.13
C ARG A 468 7.84 10.23 -4.00
N PHE A 469 8.96 9.55 -4.21
CA PHE A 469 9.98 10.00 -5.18
C PHE A 469 9.43 10.06 -6.61
N LEU A 470 8.73 9.01 -7.04
CA LEU A 470 8.10 8.98 -8.37
C LEU A 470 7.10 10.13 -8.54
N MET A 471 6.25 10.37 -7.54
CA MET A 471 5.30 11.49 -7.52
C MET A 471 6.00 12.81 -7.74
N ASN A 472 7.10 13.07 -7.01
CA ASN A 472 7.84 14.32 -7.10
C ASN A 472 8.57 14.51 -8.44
N VAL A 473 9.08 13.43 -9.05
CA VAL A 473 9.61 13.49 -10.42
C VAL A 473 8.51 13.84 -11.42
N MET A 474 7.30 13.27 -11.25
CA MET A 474 6.16 13.58 -12.12
C MET A 474 5.62 15.00 -11.90
N LEU A 475 5.59 15.50 -10.65
CA LEU A 475 5.24 16.88 -10.32
C LEU A 475 6.20 17.88 -10.99
N ALA A 476 7.50 17.61 -10.95
CA ALA A 476 8.52 18.42 -11.62
C ALA A 476 8.27 18.56 -13.13
N SER A 477 7.71 17.53 -13.77
CA SER A 477 7.38 17.57 -15.21
C SER A 477 6.29 18.58 -15.58
N GLY A 478 5.48 19.00 -14.61
CA GLY A 478 4.51 20.09 -14.74
C GLY A 478 5.00 21.43 -14.18
N GLY A 479 6.22 21.48 -13.63
CA GLY A 479 6.74 22.61 -12.87
C GLY A 479 6.06 22.84 -11.52
N TYR A 480 5.37 21.83 -10.98
CA TYR A 480 4.89 21.88 -9.61
C TYR A 480 6.07 21.78 -8.64
N PRO A 481 5.97 22.38 -7.44
CA PRO A 481 6.99 22.26 -6.40
C PRO A 481 7.10 20.82 -5.89
N TRP A 482 8.26 20.49 -5.31
CA TRP A 482 8.45 19.24 -4.57
C TRP A 482 7.52 19.22 -3.36
N MET A 483 6.74 18.15 -3.23
CA MET A 483 5.74 17.99 -2.18
C MET A 483 6.22 17.01 -1.11
N VAL A 484 6.02 17.40 0.15
CA VAL A 484 6.30 16.58 1.33
C VAL A 484 5.00 16.19 2.01
N ILE A 485 4.79 14.87 2.15
CA ILE A 485 3.69 14.31 2.95
C ILE A 485 4.16 14.29 4.40
N ARG A 486 3.47 15.00 5.30
CA ARG A 486 3.89 15.14 6.70
C ARG A 486 3.49 13.90 7.50
N VAL A 487 4.32 13.51 8.46
CA VAL A 487 4.07 12.33 9.32
C VAL A 487 2.75 12.41 10.10
N ARG A 488 2.34 13.62 10.51
CA ARG A 488 1.04 13.84 11.17
C ARG A 488 -0.17 13.59 10.27
N ASP A 489 0.00 13.69 8.95
CA ASP A 489 -1.06 13.46 7.97
C ASP A 489 -1.12 11.99 7.53
N ARG A 490 -0.27 11.12 8.11
CA ARG A 490 -0.12 9.72 7.73
C ARG A 490 -1.45 8.98 7.64
N ASP A 491 -2.33 9.15 8.63
CA ASP A 491 -3.60 8.41 8.65
C ASP A 491 -4.57 8.91 7.58
N ALA A 492 -4.63 10.22 7.33
CA ALA A 492 -5.41 10.79 6.24
C ALA A 492 -4.87 10.35 4.86
N TYR A 493 -3.55 10.37 4.70
CA TYR A 493 -2.86 9.90 3.50
C TYR A 493 -3.15 8.41 3.21
N LEU A 494 -3.00 7.53 4.20
CA LEU A 494 -3.25 6.09 4.02
C LEU A 494 -4.72 5.79 3.80
N SER A 495 -5.63 6.47 4.52
CA SER A 495 -7.07 6.35 4.30
C SER A 495 -7.46 6.75 2.87
N ALA A 496 -6.86 7.82 2.34
CA ALA A 496 -7.09 8.25 0.96
C ALA A 496 -6.57 7.23 -0.08
N LEU A 497 -5.43 6.58 0.17
CA LEU A 497 -4.94 5.49 -0.68
C LEU A 497 -5.82 4.24 -0.62
N ASP A 498 -6.38 3.92 0.55
CA ASP A 498 -7.31 2.81 0.72
C ASP A 498 -8.61 3.06 -0.04
N ARG A 499 -9.16 4.28 0.00
CA ARG A 499 -10.33 4.67 -0.82
C ARG A 499 -10.08 4.43 -2.31
N ALA A 500 -8.91 4.77 -2.80
CA ALA A 500 -8.54 4.52 -4.20
C ALA A 500 -8.36 3.01 -4.50
N SER A 501 -7.74 2.26 -3.59
CA SER A 501 -7.39 0.84 -3.81
C SER A 501 -8.56 -0.12 -3.62
N ILE A 502 -9.50 0.22 -2.73
CA ILE A 502 -10.63 -0.62 -2.32
C ILE A 502 -11.92 -0.20 -3.04
N ASP A 503 -12.20 1.11 -3.06
CA ASP A 503 -13.46 1.67 -3.55
C ASP A 503 -13.33 2.28 -4.96
N MET A 504 -12.13 2.23 -5.56
CA MET A 504 -11.80 2.86 -6.86
C MET A 504 -12.08 4.38 -6.88
N ASP A 505 -11.95 5.03 -5.73
CA ASP A 505 -12.19 6.45 -5.55
C ASP A 505 -10.88 7.22 -5.31
N ILE A 506 -10.30 7.76 -6.39
CA ILE A 506 -9.05 8.54 -6.31
C ILE A 506 -9.24 9.96 -5.78
N LYS A 507 -10.49 10.45 -5.66
CA LYS A 507 -10.77 11.86 -5.35
C LYS A 507 -10.18 12.29 -4.01
N PRO A 508 -10.30 11.51 -2.91
CA PRO A 508 -9.69 11.86 -1.63
C PRO A 508 -8.18 12.03 -1.72
N PHE A 509 -7.48 11.10 -2.41
CA PHE A 509 -6.03 11.19 -2.56
C PHE A 509 -5.62 12.36 -3.46
N THR A 510 -6.39 12.63 -4.51
CA THR A 510 -6.17 13.81 -5.36
C THR A 510 -6.31 15.10 -4.55
N ALA A 511 -7.39 15.24 -3.79
CA ALA A 511 -7.64 16.42 -2.96
C ALA A 511 -6.54 16.60 -1.88
N PHE A 512 -6.08 15.49 -1.29
CA PHE A 512 -4.94 15.48 -0.38
C PHE A 512 -3.69 16.07 -1.06
N VAL A 513 -3.30 15.57 -2.23
CA VAL A 513 -2.12 16.09 -2.95
C VAL A 513 -2.31 17.57 -3.33
N VAL A 514 -3.50 17.96 -3.78
CA VAL A 514 -3.82 19.35 -4.17
C VAL A 514 -3.64 20.32 -3.01
N GLN A 515 -4.07 19.96 -1.80
CA GLN A 515 -3.93 20.81 -0.62
C GLN A 515 -2.45 21.17 -0.38
N HIS A 516 -1.55 20.19 -0.47
CA HIS A 516 -0.11 20.40 -0.27
C HIS A 516 0.55 21.14 -1.44
N VAL A 517 0.16 20.83 -2.68
CA VAL A 517 0.70 21.49 -3.87
C VAL A 517 0.30 22.96 -3.94
N ARG A 518 -0.96 23.30 -3.60
CA ARG A 518 -1.44 24.69 -3.59
C ARG A 518 -0.66 25.55 -2.61
N TRP A 519 -0.47 25.07 -1.38
CA TRP A 519 0.35 25.76 -0.39
C TRP A 519 1.74 26.10 -0.94
N SER A 520 2.37 25.15 -1.63
CA SER A 520 3.73 25.34 -2.16
C SER A 520 3.77 26.23 -3.42
N LEU A 521 2.64 26.41 -4.11
CA LEU A 521 2.52 27.30 -5.27
C LEU A 521 2.22 28.75 -4.86
N GLU A 522 1.51 28.93 -3.76
CA GLU A 522 1.28 30.24 -3.14
C GLU A 522 2.63 30.73 -2.61
N GLN A 523 3.13 31.86 -3.13
CA GLN A 523 4.43 32.43 -2.74
C GLN A 523 4.34 33.01 -1.32
N HIS A 524 4.48 32.13 -0.33
CA HIS A 524 4.52 32.48 1.08
C HIS A 524 5.89 33.05 1.45
N ASP A 525 5.93 34.11 2.27
CA ASP A 525 7.13 34.55 2.96
C ASP A 525 6.81 35.00 4.38
N LEU A 526 7.31 34.25 5.38
CA LEU A 526 7.07 34.57 6.78
C LEU A 526 8.19 35.46 7.34
N GLY A 527 7.89 36.74 7.52
CA GLY A 527 8.74 37.71 8.23
C GLY A 527 8.32 37.89 9.70
N PHE A 528 9.19 38.47 10.52
CA PHE A 528 8.92 38.73 11.96
C PHE A 528 9.15 40.22 12.30
N PRO A 529 8.19 41.10 11.96
CA PRO A 529 8.42 42.56 11.97
C PRO A 529 8.33 43.23 13.34
N ALA A 530 7.83 42.56 14.40
CA ALA A 530 7.81 43.12 15.76
C ALA A 530 7.82 42.04 16.88
N PRO A 531 8.51 42.30 18.02
CA PRO A 531 8.49 41.43 19.20
C PRO A 531 7.16 41.53 19.96
N GLU A 532 6.29 40.53 19.78
CA GLU A 532 5.05 40.37 20.55
C GLU A 532 5.00 38.98 21.23
N GLU A 533 6.13 38.52 21.76
CA GLU A 533 6.24 37.22 22.41
C GLU A 533 5.63 37.19 23.82
N ARG A 534 4.98 36.09 24.16
CA ARG A 534 4.47 35.84 25.51
C ARG A 534 4.55 34.37 25.88
N TYR A 535 4.94 34.08 27.11
CA TYR A 535 4.86 32.73 27.64
C TYR A 535 3.44 32.44 28.15
N ILE A 536 2.84 31.36 27.66
CA ILE A 536 1.52 30.91 28.06
C ILE A 536 1.69 29.67 28.94
N LEU A 537 1.61 29.88 30.26
CA LEU A 537 1.92 28.90 31.31
C LEU A 537 1.09 27.61 31.24
N ASP A 538 -0.22 27.73 31.02
CA ASP A 538 -1.17 26.60 30.96
C ASP A 538 -0.90 25.66 29.78
N ARG A 539 -0.34 26.20 28.69
CA ARG A 539 0.02 25.45 27.49
C ARG A 539 1.50 25.09 27.41
N GLY A 540 2.33 25.64 28.29
CA GLY A 540 3.78 25.43 28.28
C GLY A 540 4.44 25.88 26.97
N VAL A 541 4.02 27.01 26.38
CA VAL A 541 4.56 27.50 25.10
C VAL A 541 4.92 28.98 25.16
N VAL A 542 5.97 29.40 24.45
CA VAL A 542 6.16 30.82 24.07
C VAL A 542 5.47 31.04 22.73
N VAL A 543 4.49 31.94 22.69
CA VAL A 543 3.81 32.37 21.46
C VAL A 543 4.46 33.63 20.94
N PHE A 544 4.67 33.70 19.63
CA PHE A 544 5.17 34.86 18.88
C PHE A 544 4.43 34.95 17.53
N TRP A 545 4.70 35.98 16.73
CA TRP A 545 3.90 36.27 15.54
C TRP A 545 4.79 36.55 14.32
N GLY A 546 4.50 35.85 13.24
CA GLY A 546 5.03 36.16 11.92
C GLY A 546 3.99 36.85 11.04
N GLN A 547 4.45 37.36 9.91
CA GLN A 547 3.63 38.06 8.93
C GLN A 547 3.99 37.57 7.52
N ASP A 548 2.95 37.15 6.78
CA ASP A 548 3.03 36.79 5.36
C ASP A 548 2.11 37.71 4.56
N GLY A 549 2.69 38.72 3.90
CA GLY A 549 1.94 39.83 3.33
C GLY A 549 1.08 40.55 4.37
N GLN A 550 -0.24 40.45 4.25
CA GLN A 550 -1.22 41.00 5.20
C GLN A 550 -1.69 39.98 6.24
N ALA A 551 -1.36 38.69 6.06
CA ALA A 551 -1.76 37.62 6.96
C ALA A 551 -0.86 37.61 8.19
N ARG A 552 -1.49 37.60 9.37
CA ARG A 552 -0.79 37.47 10.65
C ARG A 552 -0.80 36.01 11.08
N VAL A 553 0.38 35.42 11.22
CA VAL A 553 0.56 33.98 11.49
C VAL A 553 1.00 33.77 12.92
N ARG A 554 0.22 32.99 13.67
CA ARG A 554 0.57 32.63 15.05
C ARG A 554 1.69 31.59 15.03
N CYS A 555 2.76 31.85 15.76
CA CYS A 555 3.86 30.91 15.96
C CYS A 555 3.98 30.58 17.45
N ALA A 556 4.47 29.38 17.76
CA ALA A 556 4.71 28.96 19.13
C ALA A 556 5.90 28.00 19.19
N ILE A 557 6.63 28.02 20.30
CA ILE A 557 7.62 27.01 20.64
C ILE A 557 7.29 26.38 22.00
N SER A 558 7.32 25.05 22.06
CA SER A 558 7.04 24.30 23.30
C SER A 558 8.16 24.45 24.33
N ARG A 559 7.80 24.35 25.60
CA ARG A 559 8.74 24.31 26.72
C ARG A 559 9.78 23.21 26.53
N GLU A 560 9.34 22.01 26.16
CA GLU A 560 10.19 20.85 25.95
C GLU A 560 11.25 21.16 24.88
N ALA A 561 10.85 21.74 23.75
CA ALA A 561 11.78 22.16 22.70
C ALA A 561 12.83 23.16 23.21
N MET A 562 12.42 24.11 24.05
CA MET A 562 13.34 25.08 24.66
C MET A 562 14.30 24.43 25.65
N ASP A 563 13.82 23.47 26.42
CA ASP A 563 14.59 22.73 27.42
C ASP A 563 15.65 21.87 26.71
N ASP A 564 15.21 21.05 25.76
CA ASP A 564 16.03 20.08 25.04
C ASP A 564 17.07 20.73 24.10
N HIS A 565 16.70 21.80 23.37
CA HIS A 565 17.54 22.33 22.28
C HIS A 565 18.16 23.70 22.57
N PHE A 566 17.63 24.44 23.54
CA PHE A 566 18.05 25.82 23.82
C PHE A 566 18.55 26.03 25.26
N LYS A 567 18.92 24.93 25.94
CA LYS A 567 19.42 24.92 27.33
C LYS A 567 18.45 25.62 28.28
N GLY A 568 17.16 25.35 28.10
CA GLY A 568 16.06 26.02 28.80
C GLY A 568 15.80 25.52 30.22
N ASP A 569 16.40 24.39 30.62
CA ASP A 569 16.19 23.77 31.93
C ASP A 569 16.32 24.78 33.08
N ASP A 570 15.31 24.80 33.95
CA ASP A 570 15.19 25.69 35.12
C ASP A 570 15.32 27.20 34.85
N LYS A 571 15.19 27.64 33.59
CA LYS A 571 15.21 29.05 33.19
C LYS A 571 13.83 29.59 32.82
N ASP A 572 13.72 30.91 32.91
CA ASP A 572 12.58 31.65 32.36
C ASP A 572 12.49 31.43 30.83
N LYS A 573 11.34 30.91 30.37
CA LYS A 573 11.16 30.51 28.97
C LYS A 573 11.13 31.69 28.01
N LEU A 574 10.68 32.85 28.48
CA LEU A 574 10.65 34.05 27.65
C LEU A 574 12.07 34.57 27.40
N GLU A 575 12.94 34.54 28.41
CA GLU A 575 14.35 34.89 28.27
C GLU A 575 15.14 33.89 27.42
N VAL A 576 14.85 32.59 27.55
CA VAL A 576 15.41 31.53 26.67
C VAL A 576 15.00 31.78 25.21
N PHE A 577 13.73 32.07 24.95
CA PHE A 577 13.25 32.42 23.61
C PHE A 577 13.98 33.64 23.06
N LYS A 578 14.02 34.75 23.80
CA LYS A 578 14.67 36.00 23.34
C LYS A 578 16.15 35.79 23.01
N SER A 579 16.86 35.02 23.83
CA SER A 579 18.29 34.72 23.63
C SER A 579 18.55 33.88 22.38
N ASN A 580 17.56 33.12 21.90
CA ASN A 580 17.66 32.23 20.74
C ASN A 580 16.70 32.64 19.60
N ARG A 581 16.16 33.86 19.65
CA ARG A 581 15.03 34.29 18.82
C ARG A 581 15.26 34.09 17.34
N GLN A 582 16.43 34.50 16.85
CA GLN A 582 16.76 34.42 15.43
C GLN A 582 16.71 32.98 14.90
N VAL A 583 17.19 32.01 15.70
CA VAL A 583 17.18 30.59 15.33
C VAL A 583 15.74 30.07 15.33
N ILE A 584 14.98 30.37 16.38
CA ILE A 584 13.58 29.94 16.52
C ILE A 584 12.68 30.54 15.41
N GLU A 585 12.88 31.80 15.05
CA GLU A 585 12.19 32.46 13.94
C GLU A 585 12.57 31.83 12.59
N GLN A 586 13.84 31.47 12.39
CA GLN A 586 14.28 30.74 11.19
C GLN A 586 13.63 29.35 11.11
N ASP A 587 13.52 28.63 12.22
CA ASP A 587 12.82 27.35 12.29
C ASP A 587 11.32 27.51 11.98
N ALA A 588 10.67 28.52 12.55
CA ALA A 588 9.27 28.82 12.26
C ALA A 588 9.04 29.17 10.78
N ARG A 589 9.89 30.03 10.20
CA ARG A 589 9.84 30.36 8.78
C ARG A 589 10.06 29.12 7.92
N ARG A 590 11.04 28.28 8.24
CA ARG A 590 11.29 27.02 7.51
C ARG A 590 10.07 26.11 7.52
N LYS A 591 9.45 25.89 8.68
CA LYS A 591 8.21 25.10 8.80
C LYS A 591 7.08 25.72 7.97
N TYR A 592 6.87 27.02 8.07
CA TYR A 592 5.80 27.72 7.33
C TYR A 592 5.97 27.62 5.81
N LEU A 593 7.17 27.87 5.31
CA LEU A 593 7.47 27.76 3.87
C LEU A 593 7.34 26.33 3.35
N ALA A 594 7.63 25.33 4.18
CA ALA A 594 7.40 23.92 3.86
C ALA A 594 5.92 23.50 3.97
N GLY A 595 5.03 24.42 4.39
CA GLY A 595 3.62 24.13 4.65
C GLY A 595 3.40 23.25 5.86
N ASP A 596 4.35 23.19 6.79
CA ASP A 596 4.23 22.46 8.03
C ASP A 596 3.50 23.28 9.12
N THR A 597 2.26 23.70 8.81
CA THR A 597 1.36 24.46 9.70
C THR A 597 0.34 23.57 10.39
N GLU A 598 -0.04 23.88 11.62
CA GLU A 598 -1.22 23.34 12.29
C GLU A 598 -2.50 23.55 11.44
N ALA A 599 -3.59 22.85 11.78
CA ALA A 599 -4.82 22.88 11.00
C ALA A 599 -5.46 24.29 10.89
N ASP A 600 -5.17 25.17 11.84
CA ASP A 600 -5.58 26.57 11.87
C ASP A 600 -4.61 27.51 11.12
N GLY A 601 -3.58 26.96 10.46
CA GLY A 601 -2.53 27.72 9.77
C GLY A 601 -1.41 28.24 10.68
N SER A 602 -1.44 27.95 11.99
CA SER A 602 -0.39 28.36 12.92
C SER A 602 0.85 27.47 12.85
N ILE A 603 1.98 27.95 13.40
CA ILE A 603 3.21 27.18 13.55
C ILE A 603 3.40 26.80 15.01
N LEU A 604 3.70 25.53 15.27
CA LEU A 604 4.17 25.06 16.58
C LEU A 604 5.46 24.28 16.40
N ILE A 605 6.52 24.76 17.05
CA ILE A 605 7.84 24.13 17.13
C ILE A 605 7.88 23.27 18.39
N ARG A 606 8.07 21.95 18.19
CA ARG A 606 8.20 20.92 19.21
C ARG A 606 9.64 20.39 19.22
N THR A 607 10.06 19.67 20.27
CA THR A 607 11.38 19.04 20.35
C THR A 607 11.72 18.24 19.08
N GLY A 608 10.78 17.43 18.59
CA GLY A 608 11.00 16.61 17.39
C GLY A 608 11.17 17.38 16.08
N ASP A 609 10.91 18.69 16.08
CA ASP A 609 11.06 19.56 14.91
C ASP A 609 12.48 20.14 14.78
N LEU A 610 13.31 20.04 15.83
CA LEU A 610 14.60 20.72 15.98
C LEU A 610 15.82 19.79 15.94
#